data_AF-A0A3A5UYP0-F1
#
_entry.id   AF-A0A3A5UYP0-F1
#
_cell.length_a   1.000
_cell.length_b   1.000
_cell.length_c   1.000
_cell.angle_alpha   90.00
_cell.angle_beta   90.00
_cell.angle_gamma   90.00
#
_symmetry.space_group_name_H-M   'P 1'
#
loop_
_entity.id
_entity.type
_entity.pdbx_description
1 polymer ?
#
loop_
_entity_poly.entity_id
_entity_poly.type
_entity_poly.pdbx_seq_one_letter_code
_entity_poly.pdbx_strand_id
1 'polypeptide(L)'
;MEVWLDYRHSNNSESIYDYKFDKIICQTPIEKMVTLSYSENSLCLKEKIIGTKVMISDLDSQINAKKFVGSVSWIVLEFEDWSMIPIENLIAASQGTPTKIAAKIRTPEEAQGAGFALETGVDALIVENDKHMIDAAFIIKSQRGEKEDLEIVDTLESDSINISNLEVKSIEEGGVGERYCIDLTSLLSVGEGMLIGSSASSLALVHGETIDSEFVPQRPFRVNAGPPHSYVMMADRTTKYISELKSNDSVLISNLNGDTRIARIGRLKIEKRPFLTIYWDNLFHKPSSIFLQQAETVRLINASGKSISVTSLKVGDTIIGWNGEGSRHIGESISSMVDER
;
A
#
# COMPACT_ATOMS: atom_id res chain seq x y z
N MET A 1 1.44 11.36 16.69
CA MET A 1 1.94 12.65 16.13
C MET A 1 1.01 13.78 16.51
N GLU A 2 1.48 15.03 16.43
CA GLU A 2 0.69 16.24 16.62
C GLU A 2 0.23 16.86 15.28
N VAL A 3 -0.85 17.64 15.31
CA VAL A 3 -1.32 18.48 14.20
C VAL A 3 -1.44 19.91 14.69
N TRP A 4 -0.71 20.81 14.03
CA TRP A 4 -0.62 22.22 14.37
C TRP A 4 -1.26 23.07 13.27
N LEU A 5 -1.93 24.14 13.70
CA LEU A 5 -2.48 25.13 12.77
C LEU A 5 -1.53 26.34 12.68
N ASP A 6 -1.10 26.72 11.49
CA ASP A 6 -0.44 27.99 11.22
C ASP A 6 -1.50 29.07 10.91
N TYR A 7 -1.85 29.85 11.93
CA TYR A 7 -2.89 30.87 11.85
C TYR A 7 -2.34 32.28 11.57
N ARG A 8 -1.02 32.42 11.32
CA ARG A 8 -0.36 33.74 11.16
C ARG A 8 -0.87 34.55 9.97
N HIS A 9 -1.36 33.89 8.93
CA HIS A 9 -1.78 34.50 7.67
C HIS A 9 -3.26 34.27 7.34
N SER A 10 -4.07 33.83 8.32
CA SER A 10 -5.47 33.50 8.04
C SER A 10 -6.31 34.76 7.80
N ASN A 11 -6.90 34.87 6.61
CA ASN A 11 -7.87 35.91 6.26
C ASN A 11 -9.33 35.48 6.53
N ASN A 12 -9.56 34.21 6.88
CA ASN A 12 -10.89 33.62 7.04
C ASN A 12 -11.20 33.36 8.52
N SER A 13 -12.36 33.85 8.95
CA SER A 13 -12.94 33.57 10.28
C SER A 13 -13.70 32.24 10.30
N GLU A 14 -13.14 31.18 9.70
CA GLU A 14 -13.68 29.83 9.90
C GLU A 14 -13.41 29.38 11.35
N SER A 15 -14.34 28.60 11.90
CA SER A 15 -14.31 28.18 13.31
C SER A 15 -13.14 27.24 13.56
N ILE A 16 -11.99 27.80 13.97
CA ILE A 16 -10.84 27.04 14.49
C ILE A 16 -11.21 26.10 15.66
N TYR A 17 -12.40 26.26 16.24
CA TYR A 17 -12.94 25.45 17.33
C TYR A 17 -13.55 24.13 16.88
N ASP A 18 -13.78 23.96 15.58
CA ASP A 18 -14.37 22.73 15.02
C ASP A 18 -13.34 21.59 14.99
N TYR A 19 -12.05 21.93 15.13
CA TYR A 19 -10.93 21.00 15.11
C TYR A 19 -10.11 21.06 16.40
N LYS A 20 -9.65 19.89 16.87
CA LYS A 20 -8.84 19.77 18.08
C LYS A 20 -7.34 19.76 17.74
N PHE A 21 -6.81 20.92 17.36
CA PHE A 21 -5.37 21.10 17.14
C PHE A 21 -4.58 20.94 18.44
N ASP A 22 -3.39 20.33 18.38
CA ASP A 22 -2.53 20.18 19.56
C ASP A 22 -1.88 21.52 19.92
N LYS A 23 -1.49 22.30 18.90
CA LYS A 23 -0.91 23.65 19.04
C LYS A 23 -1.34 24.55 17.87
N ILE A 24 -1.33 25.86 18.10
CA ILE A 24 -1.60 26.86 17.08
C ILE A 24 -0.46 27.87 17.04
N ILE A 25 0.08 28.15 15.86
CA ILE A 25 1.06 29.20 15.64
C ILE A 25 0.32 30.50 15.34
N CYS A 26 0.41 31.46 16.26
CA CYS A 26 -0.22 32.78 16.14
C CYS A 26 0.60 33.85 16.88
N GLN A 27 0.46 35.12 16.49
CA GLN A 27 1.10 36.23 17.21
C GLN A 27 0.37 36.57 18.52
N THR A 28 -0.96 36.48 18.52
CA THR A 28 -1.80 36.73 19.68
C THR A 28 -2.24 35.41 20.31
N PRO A 29 -2.12 35.25 21.64
CA PRO A 29 -2.63 34.09 22.35
C PRO A 29 -4.13 33.90 22.11
N ILE A 30 -4.54 32.66 21.82
CA ILE A 30 -5.95 32.27 21.69
C ILE A 30 -6.37 31.58 22.98
N GLU A 31 -7.45 32.05 23.61
CA GLU A 31 -7.94 31.45 24.85
C GLU A 31 -8.24 29.96 24.67
N LYS A 32 -7.85 29.15 25.67
CA LYS A 32 -8.05 27.69 25.74
C LYS A 32 -7.25 26.84 24.74
N MET A 33 -6.35 27.42 23.94
CA MET A 33 -5.47 26.69 23.02
C MET A 33 -3.99 26.89 23.37
N VAL A 34 -3.13 25.92 23.03
CA VAL A 34 -1.68 26.04 23.22
C VAL A 34 -1.11 26.87 22.07
N THR A 35 -0.83 28.15 22.32
CA THR A 35 -0.29 29.06 21.31
C THR A 35 1.24 29.03 21.28
N LEU A 36 1.77 28.84 20.08
CA LEU A 36 3.17 29.03 19.72
C LEU A 36 3.34 30.35 18.98
N SER A 37 4.48 31.00 19.15
CA SER A 37 4.84 32.20 18.40
C SER A 37 6.25 32.09 17.84
N TYR A 38 6.54 32.90 16.82
CA TYR A 38 7.90 33.04 16.29
C TYR A 38 8.49 34.38 16.70
N SER A 39 9.73 34.33 17.18
CA SER A 39 10.61 35.49 17.28
C SER A 39 11.78 35.24 16.33
N GLU A 40 11.77 35.87 15.17
CA GLU A 40 12.64 35.54 14.03
C GLU A 40 12.52 34.03 13.66
N ASN A 41 13.60 33.28 13.83
CA ASN A 41 13.65 31.83 13.61
C ASN A 41 13.46 31.02 14.90
N SER A 42 13.22 31.65 16.05
CA SER A 42 13.00 30.94 17.31
C SER A 42 11.52 30.63 17.51
N LEU A 43 11.20 29.35 17.77
CA LEU A 43 9.86 28.91 18.13
C LEU A 43 9.68 29.03 19.65
N CYS A 44 8.66 29.78 20.07
CA CYS A 44 8.42 30.11 21.47
C CYS A 44 7.08 29.55 21.98
N LEU A 45 7.05 29.13 23.24
CA LEU A 45 5.85 28.79 24.00
C LEU A 45 5.86 29.59 25.30
N LYS A 46 4.88 30.49 25.49
CA LYS A 46 4.81 31.40 26.66
C LYS A 46 6.15 32.11 26.92
N GLU A 47 6.70 32.75 25.89
CA GLU A 47 7.98 33.50 25.89
C GLU A 47 9.26 32.66 26.07
N LYS A 48 9.15 31.34 26.30
CA LYS A 48 10.31 30.45 26.34
C LYS A 48 10.61 29.87 24.95
N ILE A 49 11.87 29.96 24.53
CA ILE A 49 12.34 29.30 23.30
C ILE A 49 12.31 27.78 23.51
N ILE A 50 11.57 27.09 22.65
CA ILE A 50 11.44 25.62 22.66
C ILE A 50 11.99 24.98 21.38
N GLY A 51 12.25 25.78 20.35
CA GLY A 51 12.60 25.26 19.04
C GLY A 51 13.13 26.31 18.09
N THR A 52 13.42 25.88 16.87
CA THR A 52 13.78 26.77 15.77
C THR A 52 13.03 26.42 14.50
N LYS A 53 12.79 27.43 13.67
CA LYS A 53 12.27 27.31 12.31
C LYS A 53 13.41 27.38 11.32
N VAL A 54 13.48 26.41 10.42
CA VAL A 54 14.47 26.37 9.35
C VAL A 54 13.75 26.24 8.01
N MET A 55 14.06 27.15 7.09
CA MET A 55 13.68 27.03 5.70
C MET A 55 14.73 26.17 4.99
N ILE A 56 14.29 25.07 4.37
CA ILE A 56 15.14 24.16 3.61
C ILE A 56 15.04 24.54 2.13
N SER A 57 16.18 24.95 1.56
CA SER A 57 16.33 25.31 0.15
C SER A 57 17.49 24.54 -0.52
N ASP A 58 18.43 24.03 0.27
CA ASP A 58 19.68 23.41 -0.20
C ASP A 58 20.32 22.50 0.86
N LEU A 59 21.53 22.00 0.56
CA LEU A 59 22.30 21.16 1.48
C LEU A 59 22.79 21.93 2.71
N ASP A 60 23.12 23.22 2.58
CA ASP A 60 23.69 24.02 3.67
C ASP A 60 22.63 24.35 4.73
N SER A 61 21.42 24.70 4.31
CA SER A 61 20.25 24.89 5.17
C SER A 61 19.90 23.60 5.93
N GLN A 62 19.99 22.44 5.27
CA GLN A 62 19.84 21.14 5.95
C GLN A 62 20.96 20.88 6.98
N ILE A 63 22.22 21.13 6.63
CA ILE A 63 23.35 20.96 7.56
C ILE A 63 23.15 21.88 8.78
N ASN A 64 22.69 23.11 8.57
CA ASN A 64 22.37 24.02 9.65
C ASN A 64 21.22 23.51 10.53
N ALA A 65 20.16 22.93 9.95
CA ALA A 65 19.09 22.29 10.71
C ALA A 65 19.62 21.17 11.62
N LYS A 66 20.52 20.32 11.11
CA LYS A 66 21.12 19.21 11.89
C LYS A 66 21.88 19.68 13.13
N LYS A 67 22.47 20.90 13.11
CA LYS A 67 23.21 21.44 14.27
C LYS A 67 22.32 21.69 15.49
N PHE A 68 21.01 21.86 15.29
CA PHE A 68 20.07 22.10 16.39
C PHE A 68 19.57 20.79 17.03
N VAL A 69 19.81 19.64 16.40
CA VAL A 69 19.42 18.34 16.94
C VAL A 69 20.13 18.08 18.27
N GLY A 70 19.37 17.65 19.27
CA GLY A 70 19.81 17.49 20.67
C GLY A 70 19.86 18.79 21.48
N SER A 71 19.82 19.96 20.84
CA SER A 71 19.92 21.27 21.52
C SER A 71 18.57 21.97 21.75
N VAL A 72 17.56 21.66 20.92
CA VAL A 72 16.21 22.22 21.02
C VAL A 72 15.15 21.12 21.08
N SER A 73 13.97 21.42 21.62
CA SER A 73 12.88 20.44 21.68
C SER A 73 12.16 20.26 20.35
N TRP A 74 12.10 21.29 19.51
CA TRP A 74 11.43 21.25 18.21
C TRP A 74 12.27 21.89 17.11
N ILE A 75 12.34 21.23 15.96
CA ILE A 75 12.80 21.84 14.70
C ILE A 75 11.60 21.88 13.76
N VAL A 76 11.21 23.07 13.33
CA VAL A 76 10.15 23.29 12.35
C VAL A 76 10.77 23.46 10.97
N LEU A 77 10.35 22.61 10.03
CA LEU A 77 10.81 22.63 8.64
C LEU A 77 9.76 23.31 7.76
N GLU A 78 10.20 24.35 7.07
CA GLU A 78 9.50 24.95 5.93
C GLU A 78 10.34 24.68 4.66
N PHE A 79 9.69 24.55 3.51
CA PHE A 79 10.34 24.22 2.25
C PHE A 79 10.04 25.29 1.20
N GLU A 80 11.06 25.71 0.46
CA GLU A 80 10.85 26.46 -0.78
C GLU A 80 10.31 25.51 -1.86
N ASP A 81 11.07 24.43 -2.10
CA ASP A 81 10.66 23.28 -2.92
C ASP A 81 10.58 22.01 -2.06
N TRP A 82 9.45 21.32 -2.15
CA TRP A 82 9.23 20.11 -1.35
C TRP A 82 10.18 18.98 -1.74
N SER A 83 10.76 18.33 -0.74
CA SER A 83 11.60 17.15 -0.92
C SER A 83 11.54 16.23 0.30
N MET A 84 11.48 14.92 0.04
CA MET A 84 11.45 13.90 1.09
C MET A 84 12.80 13.69 1.76
N ILE A 85 13.89 13.76 0.98
CA ILE A 85 15.24 13.45 1.47
C ILE A 85 15.62 14.32 2.69
N PRO A 86 15.31 15.64 2.70
CA PRO A 86 15.62 16.43 3.87
C PRO A 86 14.87 16.09 5.14
N ILE A 87 13.61 15.68 5.00
CA ILE A 87 12.77 15.24 6.11
C ILE A 87 13.34 13.94 6.69
N GLU A 88 13.60 12.94 5.84
CA GLU A 88 14.16 11.64 6.24
C GLU A 88 15.50 11.80 6.96
N ASN A 89 16.39 12.63 6.42
CA ASN A 89 17.69 12.90 7.01
C ASN A 89 17.62 13.57 8.40
N LEU A 90 16.63 14.43 8.65
CA LEU A 90 16.46 15.07 9.96
C LEU A 90 15.72 14.19 10.96
N ILE A 91 14.76 13.37 10.51
CA ILE A 91 14.15 12.33 11.33
C ILE A 91 15.26 11.37 11.81
N ALA A 92 16.06 10.84 10.89
CA ALA A 92 17.16 9.93 11.21
C ALA A 92 18.18 10.57 12.16
N ALA A 93 18.55 11.83 11.95
CA ALA A 93 19.47 12.53 12.84
C ALA A 93 18.90 12.75 14.25
N SER A 94 17.58 12.91 14.36
CA SER A 94 16.91 13.21 15.64
C SER A 94 16.58 11.95 16.45
N GLN A 95 16.64 10.76 15.85
CA GLN A 95 16.44 9.49 16.54
C GLN A 95 17.42 9.34 17.71
N GLY A 96 16.90 8.97 18.89
CA GLY A 96 17.69 8.86 20.12
C GLY A 96 17.98 10.19 20.81
N THR A 97 17.44 11.30 20.32
CA THR A 97 17.53 12.63 20.96
C THR A 97 16.15 13.12 21.43
N PRO A 98 16.05 14.10 22.33
CA PRO A 98 14.77 14.68 22.72
C PRO A 98 14.19 15.65 21.69
N THR A 99 14.89 15.89 20.57
CA THR A 99 14.46 16.82 19.52
C THR A 99 13.39 16.19 18.66
N LYS A 100 12.27 16.89 18.49
CA LYS A 100 11.14 16.53 17.64
C LYS A 100 11.11 17.34 16.35
N ILE A 101 10.58 16.75 15.28
CA ILE A 101 10.49 17.39 13.97
C ILE A 101 9.03 17.76 13.67
N ALA A 102 8.79 19.01 13.31
CA ALA A 102 7.53 19.47 12.74
C ALA A 102 7.75 19.88 11.29
N ALA A 103 6.88 19.49 10.36
CA ALA A 103 6.97 19.89 8.96
C ALA A 103 5.72 20.67 8.53
N LYS A 104 5.93 21.84 7.93
CA LYS A 104 4.87 22.60 7.26
C LYS A 104 4.60 22.00 5.90
N ILE A 105 3.36 21.63 5.66
CA ILE A 105 2.88 21.02 4.42
C ILE A 105 2.00 21.99 3.64
N ARG A 106 2.01 21.86 2.32
CA ARG A 106 1.30 22.70 1.35
C ARG A 106 0.30 21.92 0.50
N THR A 107 0.44 20.59 0.43
CA THR A 107 -0.52 19.71 -0.24
C THR A 107 -0.82 18.45 0.59
N PRO A 108 -1.95 17.75 0.35
CA PRO A 108 -2.26 16.48 1.01
C PRO A 108 -1.22 15.38 0.78
N GLU A 109 -0.59 15.33 -0.39
CA GLU A 109 0.46 14.34 -0.73
C GLU A 109 1.72 14.56 0.13
N GLU A 110 2.07 15.82 0.39
CA GLU A 110 3.15 16.18 1.30
C GLU A 110 2.85 15.72 2.74
N ALA A 111 1.57 15.76 3.17
CA ALA A 111 1.11 15.25 4.46
C ALA A 111 1.38 13.75 4.61
N GLN A 112 1.02 12.96 3.58
CA GLN A 112 1.25 11.52 3.57
C GLN A 112 2.74 11.19 3.57
N GLY A 113 3.53 11.88 2.74
CA GLY A 113 4.98 11.72 2.69
C GLY A 113 5.64 11.98 4.03
N ALA A 114 5.48 13.19 4.59
CA ALA A 114 6.08 13.55 5.87
C ALA A 114 5.53 12.74 7.05
N GLY A 115 4.25 12.38 7.00
CA GLY A 115 3.57 11.58 8.01
C GLY A 115 4.14 10.17 8.17
N PHE A 116 4.74 9.59 7.14
CA PHE A 116 5.24 8.21 7.16
C PHE A 116 6.70 8.05 6.72
N ALA A 117 7.45 9.15 6.57
CA ALA A 117 8.87 9.15 6.23
C ALA A 117 9.68 8.22 7.15
N LEU A 118 10.48 7.33 6.57
CA LEU A 118 11.25 6.29 7.29
C LEU A 118 10.41 5.45 8.27
N GLU A 119 9.15 5.18 7.94
CA GLU A 119 8.15 4.45 8.76
C GLU A 119 7.81 5.09 10.11
N THR A 120 8.58 6.09 10.53
CA THR A 120 8.43 6.81 11.79
C THR A 120 7.61 8.09 11.60
N GLY A 121 7.86 8.83 10.51
CA GLY A 121 7.22 10.11 10.21
C GLY A 121 7.63 11.26 11.12
N VAL A 122 7.27 12.49 10.74
CA VAL A 122 7.48 13.70 11.56
C VAL A 122 6.61 13.71 12.81
N ASP A 123 7.09 14.29 13.91
CA ASP A 123 6.35 14.38 15.17
C ASP A 123 5.14 15.31 15.09
N ALA A 124 5.15 16.30 14.19
CA ALA A 124 4.01 17.18 13.95
C ALA A 124 3.86 17.59 12.46
N LEU A 125 2.61 17.67 12.00
CA LEU A 125 2.28 18.35 10.74
C LEU A 125 1.76 19.75 11.04
N ILE A 126 2.23 20.74 10.28
CA ILE A 126 1.76 22.12 10.35
C ILE A 126 0.98 22.41 9.07
N VAL A 127 -0.28 22.80 9.21
CA VAL A 127 -1.19 23.14 8.11
C VAL A 127 -1.62 24.59 8.19
N GLU A 128 -1.89 25.20 7.04
CA GLU A 128 -2.58 26.48 7.00
C GLU A 128 -4.08 26.30 7.29
N ASN A 129 -4.80 27.40 7.49
CA ASN A 129 -6.25 27.38 7.68
C ASN A 129 -6.99 27.12 6.36
N ASP A 130 -6.80 25.90 5.83
CA ASP A 130 -7.44 25.37 4.65
C ASP A 130 -8.06 24.01 5.01
N LYS A 131 -9.35 23.84 4.74
CA LYS A 131 -10.09 22.64 5.13
C LYS A 131 -9.50 21.36 4.54
N HIS A 132 -9.07 21.36 3.28
CA HIS A 132 -8.50 20.17 2.66
C HIS A 132 -7.18 19.77 3.31
N MET A 133 -6.34 20.74 3.66
CA MET A 133 -5.09 20.52 4.38
C MET A 133 -5.32 20.02 5.80
N ILE A 134 -6.28 20.63 6.52
CA ILE A 134 -6.66 20.23 7.88
C ILE A 134 -7.15 18.79 7.89
N ASP A 135 -8.11 18.44 7.02
CA ASP A 135 -8.67 17.10 6.93
C ASP A 135 -7.57 16.08 6.60
N ALA A 136 -6.66 16.38 5.65
CA ALA A 136 -5.53 15.52 5.34
C ALA A 136 -4.63 15.27 6.56
N ALA A 137 -4.24 16.30 7.31
CA ALA A 137 -3.39 16.14 8.49
C ALA A 137 -4.05 15.33 9.61
N PHE A 138 -5.36 15.49 9.84
CA PHE A 138 -6.10 14.69 10.82
C PHE A 138 -6.26 13.22 10.40
N ILE A 139 -6.43 12.93 9.10
CA ILE A 139 -6.40 11.56 8.58
C ILE A 139 -5.06 10.89 8.91
N ILE A 140 -3.94 11.55 8.59
CA ILE A 140 -2.60 11.03 8.88
C ILE A 140 -2.39 10.85 10.39
N LYS A 141 -2.87 11.79 11.21
CA LYS A 141 -2.82 11.67 12.68
C LYS A 141 -3.58 10.45 13.19
N SER A 142 -4.77 10.17 12.66
CA SER A 142 -5.55 8.96 13.01
C SER A 142 -4.75 7.71 12.68
N GLN A 143 -4.28 7.60 11.43
CA GLN A 143 -3.50 6.47 10.95
C GLN A 143 -2.21 6.24 11.76
N ARG A 144 -1.58 7.31 12.28
CA ARG A 144 -0.39 7.19 13.15
C ARG A 144 -0.70 6.87 14.61
N GLY A 145 -1.83 7.31 15.15
CA GLY A 145 -2.26 6.96 16.52
C GLY A 145 -2.73 5.51 16.60
N GLU A 146 -3.29 5.02 15.52
CA GLU A 146 -3.63 3.62 15.29
C GLU A 146 -2.36 2.73 15.27
N LYS A 147 -1.25 3.19 14.69
CA LYS A 147 0.01 2.44 14.57
C LYS A 147 0.74 2.01 15.86
N GLU A 148 0.41 2.53 17.05
CA GLU A 148 1.00 1.99 18.30
C GLU A 148 0.45 0.58 18.63
N ASP A 149 -0.68 0.18 18.04
CA ASP A 149 -1.24 -1.18 18.10
C ASP A 149 -1.47 -1.80 16.70
N LEU A 150 -1.02 -1.14 15.63
CA LEU A 150 -1.38 -1.54 14.27
C LEU A 150 -0.16 -1.71 13.35
N GLU A 151 0.08 -2.98 13.04
CA GLU A 151 0.47 -3.42 11.71
C GLU A 151 -0.29 -2.61 10.66
N ILE A 152 0.42 -2.17 9.64
CA ILE A 152 -0.03 -1.31 8.53
C ILE A 152 -1.49 -1.60 8.15
N VAL A 153 -2.42 -0.77 8.64
CA VAL A 153 -3.81 -0.77 8.18
C VAL A 153 -3.84 -0.04 6.85
N ASP A 154 -3.69 -0.81 5.78
CA ASP A 154 -4.45 -0.50 4.57
C ASP A 154 -5.92 -0.48 5.00
N THR A 155 -6.58 0.66 4.75
CA THR A 155 -8.03 0.80 4.91
C THR A 155 -8.74 -0.28 4.13
N LEU A 156 -9.08 -1.37 4.81
CA LEU A 156 -10.21 -2.23 4.54
C LEU A 156 -10.62 -2.84 5.88
N GLU A 157 -11.91 -3.08 6.04
CA GLU A 157 -12.46 -3.98 7.04
C GLU A 157 -11.65 -5.29 7.04
N SER A 158 -11.72 -6.14 8.07
CA SER A 158 -11.14 -7.49 7.99
C SER A 158 -11.79 -8.24 6.81
N ASP A 159 -11.26 -8.06 5.61
CA ASP A 159 -11.95 -8.28 4.35
C ASP A 159 -11.61 -9.69 3.87
N SER A 160 -11.89 -10.69 4.68
CA SER A 160 -11.64 -12.08 4.29
C SER A 160 -12.44 -12.43 3.02
N ILE A 161 -11.84 -13.17 2.11
CA ILE A 161 -12.52 -13.79 0.98
C ILE A 161 -12.73 -15.28 1.26
N ASN A 162 -13.89 -15.83 0.87
CA ASN A 162 -14.13 -17.26 1.02
C ASN A 162 -13.28 -18.03 0.02
N ILE A 163 -12.20 -18.60 0.54
CA ILE A 163 -11.32 -19.50 -0.19
C ILE A 163 -11.95 -20.89 -0.29
N SER A 164 -11.66 -21.59 -1.38
CA SER A 164 -12.22 -22.88 -1.75
C SER A 164 -11.14 -23.82 -2.27
N ASN A 165 -11.39 -25.11 -2.07
CA ASN A 165 -10.58 -26.19 -2.59
C ASN A 165 -10.99 -26.50 -4.02
N LEU A 166 -10.02 -26.49 -4.94
CA LEU A 166 -10.18 -26.81 -6.35
C LEU A 166 -9.42 -28.10 -6.64
N GLU A 167 -10.13 -29.16 -7.00
CA GLU A 167 -9.51 -30.44 -7.35
C GLU A 167 -9.07 -30.42 -8.82
N VAL A 168 -7.78 -30.69 -9.07
CA VAL A 168 -7.20 -30.73 -10.41
C VAL A 168 -7.74 -31.94 -11.17
N LYS A 169 -8.46 -31.70 -12.27
CA LYS A 169 -9.06 -32.73 -13.12
C LYS A 169 -8.18 -33.13 -14.29
N SER A 170 -7.49 -32.19 -14.92
CA SER A 170 -6.51 -32.46 -15.96
C SER A 170 -5.39 -31.42 -15.96
N ILE A 171 -4.24 -31.82 -16.51
CA ILE A 171 -3.09 -30.95 -16.74
C ILE A 171 -2.62 -31.23 -18.17
N GLU A 172 -2.53 -30.19 -19.00
CA GLU A 172 -2.18 -30.28 -20.40
C GLU A 172 -1.07 -29.28 -20.76
N GLU A 173 -0.38 -29.52 -21.87
CA GLU A 173 0.55 -28.52 -22.43
C GLU A 173 -0.24 -27.37 -23.06
N GLY A 174 0.01 -26.14 -22.59
CA GLY A 174 -0.67 -24.93 -23.06
C GLY A 174 0.01 -24.22 -24.23
N GLY A 175 1.01 -24.86 -24.85
CA GLY A 175 1.81 -24.26 -25.92
C GLY A 175 2.67 -23.08 -25.45
N VAL A 176 3.14 -22.26 -26.40
CA VAL A 176 3.95 -21.07 -26.11
C VAL A 176 3.12 -19.81 -26.33
N GLY A 177 3.12 -18.91 -25.35
CA GLY A 177 2.39 -17.64 -25.43
C GLY A 177 3.01 -16.53 -24.59
N GLU A 178 2.41 -15.35 -24.62
CA GLU A 178 2.80 -14.17 -23.85
C GLU A 178 2.44 -14.35 -22.37
N ARG A 179 3.43 -14.50 -21.49
CA ARG A 179 3.23 -14.59 -20.04
C ARG A 179 3.45 -13.24 -19.37
N TYR A 180 2.48 -12.81 -18.58
CA TYR A 180 2.58 -11.62 -17.75
C TYR A 180 3.14 -11.99 -16.36
N CYS A 181 4.15 -11.27 -15.91
CA CYS A 181 4.50 -11.16 -14.50
C CYS A 181 3.98 -9.83 -13.97
N ILE A 182 3.35 -9.87 -12.81
CA ILE A 182 2.88 -8.69 -12.10
C ILE A 182 3.91 -8.40 -10.99
N ASP A 183 4.62 -7.27 -11.11
CA ASP A 183 5.52 -6.76 -10.09
C ASP A 183 4.77 -5.72 -9.26
N LEU A 184 4.67 -5.94 -7.96
CA LEU A 184 4.01 -5.08 -6.99
C LEU A 184 4.97 -4.03 -6.43
N THR A 185 4.42 -2.96 -5.86
CA THR A 185 5.19 -1.94 -5.12
C THR A 185 5.46 -2.34 -3.68
N SER A 186 4.87 -3.44 -3.20
CA SER A 186 5.06 -4.00 -1.87
C SER A 186 5.54 -5.45 -1.94
N LEU A 187 6.14 -5.92 -0.85
CA LEU A 187 6.55 -7.32 -0.72
C LEU A 187 5.35 -8.21 -0.36
N LEU A 188 5.42 -9.46 -0.79
CA LEU A 188 4.56 -10.57 -0.48
C LEU A 188 5.24 -11.43 0.59
N SER A 189 4.44 -11.90 1.54
CA SER A 189 4.81 -12.91 2.51
C SER A 189 4.69 -14.30 1.90
N VAL A 190 5.33 -15.29 2.52
CA VAL A 190 5.13 -16.69 2.15
C VAL A 190 3.66 -17.07 2.36
N GLY A 191 3.06 -17.74 1.38
CA GLY A 191 1.62 -18.05 1.38
C GLY A 191 0.73 -16.96 0.80
N GLU A 192 1.25 -15.78 0.44
CA GLU A 192 0.48 -14.75 -0.25
C GLU A 192 0.58 -14.86 -1.77
N GLY A 193 -0.49 -14.45 -2.44
CA GLY A 193 -0.59 -14.51 -3.88
C GLY A 193 -1.75 -13.72 -4.45
N MET A 194 -2.03 -13.96 -5.72
CA MET A 194 -3.13 -13.34 -6.45
C MET A 194 -4.09 -14.41 -6.98
N LEU A 195 -5.39 -14.13 -6.92
CA LEU A 195 -6.42 -14.99 -7.51
C LEU A 195 -6.49 -14.75 -9.01
N ILE A 196 -6.14 -15.76 -9.80
CA ILE A 196 -6.02 -15.70 -11.27
C ILE A 196 -6.67 -16.94 -11.89
N GLY A 197 -7.29 -16.81 -13.06
CA GLY A 197 -7.91 -17.93 -13.78
C GLY A 197 -8.40 -17.51 -15.15
N SER A 198 -8.72 -18.47 -16.02
CA SER A 198 -9.26 -18.21 -17.35
C SER A 198 -10.78 -17.98 -17.36
N SER A 199 -11.47 -18.20 -16.24
CA SER A 199 -12.86 -17.76 -16.04
C SER A 199 -12.95 -16.81 -14.85
N ALA A 200 -13.71 -15.73 -15.00
CA ALA A 200 -13.99 -14.81 -13.90
C ALA A 200 -14.80 -15.45 -12.76
N SER A 201 -15.42 -16.61 -12.99
CA SER A 201 -16.24 -17.32 -12.01
C SER A 201 -15.46 -18.28 -11.11
N SER A 202 -14.21 -18.60 -11.44
CA SER A 202 -13.37 -19.48 -10.63
C SER A 202 -11.88 -19.18 -10.87
N LEU A 203 -11.17 -18.84 -9.80
CA LEU A 203 -9.77 -18.39 -9.85
C LEU A 203 -8.92 -19.24 -8.90
N ALA A 204 -7.69 -19.57 -9.30
CA ALA A 204 -6.72 -20.24 -8.43
C ALA A 204 -5.79 -19.22 -7.76
N LEU A 205 -5.34 -19.51 -6.53
CA LEU A 205 -4.39 -18.67 -5.81
C LEU A 205 -2.96 -18.95 -6.30
N VAL A 206 -2.45 -18.04 -7.13
CA VAL A 206 -1.08 -18.09 -7.64
C VAL A 206 -0.14 -17.43 -6.65
N HIS A 207 0.76 -18.23 -6.09
CA HIS A 207 1.67 -17.82 -5.03
C HIS A 207 2.76 -16.87 -5.56
N GLY A 208 3.14 -15.88 -4.75
CA GLY A 208 4.26 -14.98 -5.06
C GLY A 208 5.60 -15.70 -5.10
N GLU A 209 6.58 -15.16 -5.83
CA GLU A 209 7.94 -15.69 -5.95
C GLU A 209 8.76 -15.42 -4.67
N THR A 210 8.27 -15.92 -3.53
CA THR A 210 8.77 -15.70 -2.15
C THR A 210 9.53 -16.91 -1.59
N ILE A 211 9.65 -17.98 -2.38
CA ILE A 211 10.34 -19.22 -1.99
C ILE A 211 11.55 -19.39 -2.88
N ASP A 212 12.71 -19.48 -2.24
CA ASP A 212 13.98 -19.71 -2.90
C ASP A 212 13.92 -20.94 -3.82
N SER A 213 14.62 -20.83 -4.94
CA SER A 213 14.86 -21.96 -5.84
C SER A 213 16.37 -22.19 -5.92
N GLU A 214 16.77 -23.41 -6.26
CA GLU A 214 18.20 -23.75 -6.38
C GLU A 214 18.92 -22.92 -7.46
N PHE A 215 18.17 -22.41 -8.45
CA PHE A 215 18.73 -21.79 -9.65
C PHE A 215 18.50 -20.29 -9.76
N VAL A 216 17.51 -19.74 -9.04
CA VAL A 216 17.08 -18.34 -9.19
C VAL A 216 16.73 -17.76 -7.81
N PRO A 217 17.23 -16.55 -7.47
CA PRO A 217 16.84 -15.87 -6.24
C PRO A 217 15.36 -15.48 -6.28
N GLN A 218 14.73 -15.50 -5.10
CA GLN A 218 13.35 -15.05 -4.94
C GLN A 218 13.16 -13.57 -5.32
N ARG A 219 11.96 -13.25 -5.76
CA ARG A 219 11.50 -11.89 -6.04
C ARG A 219 10.18 -11.69 -5.29
N PRO A 220 10.23 -11.41 -3.97
CA PRO A 220 9.04 -11.40 -3.13
C PRO A 220 8.03 -10.30 -3.47
N PHE A 221 8.24 -9.51 -4.52
CA PHE A 221 7.28 -8.54 -5.07
C PHE A 221 6.58 -9.04 -6.36
N ARG A 222 6.88 -10.25 -6.83
CA ARG A 222 6.44 -10.76 -8.15
C ARG A 222 5.45 -11.91 -8.02
N VAL A 223 4.40 -11.85 -8.83
CA VAL A 223 3.54 -13.01 -9.16
C VAL A 223 3.73 -13.40 -10.62
N ASN A 224 4.04 -14.67 -10.84
CA ASN A 224 4.09 -15.27 -12.18
C ASN A 224 2.66 -15.63 -12.60
N ALA A 225 1.96 -14.65 -13.17
CA ALA A 225 0.55 -14.75 -13.50
C ALA A 225 0.33 -15.59 -14.79
N GLY A 226 -0.59 -15.17 -15.64
CA GLY A 226 -1.01 -15.93 -16.82
C GLY A 226 -0.82 -15.21 -18.17
N PRO A 227 -1.47 -15.74 -19.22
CA PRO A 227 -1.61 -15.11 -20.53
C PRO A 227 -2.54 -13.87 -20.51
N PRO A 228 -2.60 -13.09 -21.61
CA PRO A 228 -3.37 -11.84 -21.67
C PRO A 228 -4.85 -11.99 -21.29
N HIS A 229 -5.47 -13.13 -21.66
CA HIS A 229 -6.89 -13.42 -21.48
C HIS A 229 -7.26 -13.90 -20.07
N SER A 230 -6.28 -14.19 -19.20
CA SER A 230 -6.61 -14.61 -17.84
C SER A 230 -7.19 -13.43 -17.06
N TYR A 231 -8.14 -13.73 -16.19
CA TYR A 231 -8.69 -12.81 -15.21
C TYR A 231 -7.82 -12.76 -13.96
N VAL A 232 -7.81 -11.61 -13.32
CA VAL A 232 -7.25 -11.37 -11.99
C VAL A 232 -8.29 -10.70 -11.10
N MET A 233 -8.30 -11.04 -9.80
CA MET A 233 -9.12 -10.36 -8.80
C MET A 233 -8.53 -8.99 -8.44
N MET A 234 -9.31 -7.93 -8.65
CA MET A 234 -8.96 -6.55 -8.33
C MET A 234 -9.29 -6.22 -6.87
N ALA A 235 -8.74 -5.12 -6.35
CA ALA A 235 -8.95 -4.71 -4.96
C ALA A 235 -10.42 -4.50 -4.58
N ASP A 236 -11.26 -4.09 -5.54
CA ASP A 236 -12.72 -3.92 -5.38
C ASP A 236 -13.53 -5.22 -5.53
N ARG A 237 -12.84 -6.37 -5.57
CA ARG A 237 -13.42 -7.72 -5.77
C ARG A 237 -14.12 -7.90 -7.12
N THR A 238 -13.86 -7.02 -8.08
CA THR A 238 -14.16 -7.26 -9.49
C THR A 238 -13.04 -8.07 -10.15
N THR A 239 -13.29 -8.58 -11.36
CA THR A 239 -12.28 -9.28 -12.15
C THR A 239 -11.95 -8.48 -13.40
N LYS A 240 -10.67 -8.43 -13.75
CA LYS A 240 -10.16 -7.72 -14.94
C LYS A 240 -9.26 -8.63 -15.76
N TYR A 241 -9.21 -8.46 -17.08
CA TYR A 241 -8.23 -9.19 -17.87
C TYR A 241 -6.82 -8.70 -17.54
N ILE A 242 -5.87 -9.63 -17.48
CA ILE A 242 -4.46 -9.30 -17.22
C ILE A 242 -3.92 -8.30 -18.25
N SER A 243 -4.34 -8.40 -19.51
CA SER A 243 -3.94 -7.47 -20.58
C SER A 243 -4.39 -6.01 -20.35
N GLU A 244 -5.40 -5.79 -19.51
CA GLU A 244 -5.95 -4.46 -19.25
C GLU A 244 -5.32 -3.80 -18.01
N LEU A 245 -4.51 -4.56 -17.26
CA LEU A 245 -3.81 -4.05 -16.09
C LEU A 245 -2.82 -2.95 -16.50
N LYS A 246 -2.67 -1.97 -15.60
CA LYS A 246 -1.70 -0.89 -15.74
C LYS A 246 -0.90 -0.73 -14.46
N SER A 247 0.25 -0.09 -14.56
CA SER A 247 0.95 0.41 -13.38
C SER A 247 0.01 1.30 -12.56
N ASN A 248 0.12 1.20 -11.24
CA ASN A 248 -0.71 1.85 -10.24
C ASN A 248 -2.15 1.30 -10.07
N ASP A 249 -2.57 0.30 -10.85
CA ASP A 249 -3.81 -0.43 -10.56
C ASP A 249 -3.70 -1.11 -9.19
N SER A 250 -4.81 -1.12 -8.43
CA SER A 250 -4.91 -1.75 -7.12
C SER A 250 -5.50 -3.15 -7.25
N VAL A 251 -4.79 -4.15 -6.74
CA VAL A 251 -5.13 -5.57 -6.83
C VAL A 251 -5.32 -6.19 -5.46
N LEU A 252 -6.10 -7.27 -5.39
CA LEU A 252 -6.32 -8.02 -4.16
C LEU A 252 -5.20 -9.05 -3.99
N ILE A 253 -4.52 -8.99 -2.86
CA ILE A 253 -3.62 -10.04 -2.39
C ILE A 253 -4.39 -10.89 -1.39
N SER A 254 -4.26 -12.21 -1.48
CA SER A 254 -4.88 -13.14 -0.54
C SER A 254 -3.91 -14.21 -0.09
N ASN A 255 -4.13 -14.74 1.11
CA ASN A 255 -3.44 -15.89 1.65
C ASN A 255 -4.33 -17.16 1.67
N LEU A 256 -3.78 -18.27 2.18
CA LEU A 256 -4.48 -19.56 2.25
C LEU A 256 -5.72 -19.56 3.17
N ASN A 257 -5.80 -18.65 4.14
CA ASN A 257 -6.94 -18.51 5.06
C ASN A 257 -8.04 -17.62 4.45
N GLY A 258 -7.75 -16.96 3.34
CA GLY A 258 -8.62 -15.96 2.75
C GLY A 258 -8.47 -14.58 3.36
N ASP A 259 -7.47 -14.33 4.22
CA ASP A 259 -7.15 -12.96 4.63
C ASP A 259 -6.71 -12.21 3.37
N THR A 260 -7.16 -10.97 3.23
CA THR A 260 -6.83 -10.15 2.07
C THR A 260 -6.24 -8.80 2.47
N ARG A 261 -5.47 -8.23 1.55
CA ARG A 261 -5.00 -6.86 1.60
C ARG A 261 -4.84 -6.31 0.20
N ILE A 262 -4.68 -4.99 0.08
CA ILE A 262 -4.48 -4.34 -1.21
C ILE A 262 -2.98 -4.27 -1.52
N ALA A 263 -2.62 -4.39 -2.79
CA ALA A 263 -1.31 -4.00 -3.28
C ALA A 263 -1.44 -3.21 -4.59
N ARG A 264 -0.45 -2.38 -4.89
CA ARG A 264 -0.37 -1.65 -6.15
C ARG A 264 0.60 -2.31 -7.12
N ILE A 265 0.21 -2.33 -8.40
CA ILE A 265 1.09 -2.80 -9.47
C ILE A 265 2.17 -1.74 -9.73
N GLY A 266 3.44 -2.11 -9.60
CA GLY A 266 4.57 -1.29 -10.05
C GLY A 266 4.82 -1.44 -11.55
N ARG A 267 4.95 -2.68 -12.02
CA ARG A 267 5.29 -3.00 -13.42
C ARG A 267 4.67 -4.31 -13.89
N LEU A 268 4.32 -4.39 -15.17
CA LEU A 268 3.97 -5.62 -15.86
C LEU A 268 5.11 -6.05 -16.78
N LYS A 269 5.60 -7.29 -16.64
CA LYS A 269 6.65 -7.85 -17.50
C LYS A 269 6.07 -8.96 -18.39
N ILE A 270 6.08 -8.73 -19.69
CA ILE A 270 5.54 -9.64 -20.70
C ILE A 270 6.70 -10.37 -21.40
N GLU A 271 6.66 -11.70 -21.46
CA GLU A 271 7.64 -12.49 -22.21
C GLU A 271 7.04 -13.80 -22.72
N LYS A 272 7.55 -14.35 -23.83
CA LYS A 272 7.06 -15.61 -24.38
C LYS A 272 7.59 -16.80 -23.59
N ARG A 273 6.70 -17.68 -23.14
CA ARG A 273 7.04 -18.88 -22.35
C ARG A 273 6.12 -20.06 -22.69
N PRO A 274 6.59 -21.30 -22.51
CA PRO A 274 5.72 -22.47 -22.52
C PRO A 274 4.79 -22.46 -21.31
N PHE A 275 3.54 -22.86 -21.50
CA PHE A 275 2.50 -22.94 -20.49
C PHE A 275 2.13 -24.39 -20.18
N LEU A 276 1.70 -24.63 -18.95
CA LEU A 276 0.80 -25.71 -18.58
C LEU A 276 -0.60 -25.13 -18.42
N THR A 277 -1.60 -25.88 -18.86
CA THR A 277 -3.01 -25.60 -18.58
C THR A 277 -3.50 -26.56 -17.52
N ILE A 278 -4.05 -26.04 -16.44
CA ILE A 278 -4.56 -26.81 -15.32
C ILE A 278 -6.07 -26.61 -15.29
N TYR A 279 -6.82 -27.70 -15.26
CA TYR A 279 -8.30 -27.68 -15.29
C TYR A 279 -8.89 -28.20 -13.98
N TRP A 280 -10.01 -27.61 -13.58
CA TRP A 280 -10.85 -28.06 -12.47
C TRP A 280 -12.31 -27.74 -12.77
N ASP A 281 -13.22 -28.27 -11.95
CA ASP A 281 -14.62 -27.86 -11.97
C ASP A 281 -14.89 -26.89 -10.82
N ASN A 282 -15.58 -25.80 -11.11
CA ASN A 282 -16.02 -24.87 -10.07
C ASN A 282 -17.14 -25.49 -9.20
N LEU A 283 -17.57 -24.77 -8.15
CA LEU A 283 -18.63 -25.26 -7.24
C LEU A 283 -19.99 -25.53 -7.93
N PHE A 284 -20.18 -25.06 -9.15
CA PHE A 284 -21.38 -25.27 -9.96
C PHE A 284 -21.17 -26.30 -11.10
N HIS A 285 -20.10 -27.10 -11.03
CA HIS A 285 -19.72 -28.09 -12.04
C HIS A 285 -19.49 -27.50 -13.44
N LYS A 286 -19.09 -26.23 -13.52
CA LYS A 286 -18.62 -25.64 -14.77
C LYS A 286 -17.10 -25.84 -14.87
N PRO A 287 -16.59 -26.22 -16.06
CA PRO A 287 -15.15 -26.32 -16.27
C PRO A 287 -14.50 -24.95 -16.10
N SER A 288 -13.34 -24.93 -15.46
CA SER A 288 -12.51 -23.75 -15.24
C SER A 288 -11.05 -24.14 -15.40
N SER A 289 -10.22 -23.18 -15.75
CA SER A 289 -8.82 -23.45 -16.04
C SER A 289 -7.93 -22.28 -15.70
N ILE A 290 -6.62 -22.54 -15.66
CA ILE A 290 -5.57 -21.52 -15.59
C ILE A 290 -4.40 -21.95 -16.46
N PHE A 291 -3.81 -20.97 -17.13
CA PHE A 291 -2.55 -21.14 -17.86
C PHE A 291 -1.42 -20.54 -17.04
N LEU A 292 -0.46 -21.37 -16.65
CA LEU A 292 0.72 -20.95 -15.88
C LEU A 292 2.00 -21.40 -16.57
N GLN A 293 3.04 -20.57 -16.52
CA GLN A 293 4.32 -20.91 -17.15
C GLN A 293 4.82 -22.25 -16.60
N GLN A 294 5.27 -23.14 -17.49
CA GLN A 294 5.91 -24.40 -17.13
C GLN A 294 7.30 -24.15 -16.54
N ALA A 295 7.38 -23.85 -15.25
CA ALA A 295 8.63 -23.68 -14.51
C ALA A 295 8.45 -23.95 -13.02
N GLU A 296 9.54 -24.40 -12.38
CA GLU A 296 9.58 -24.77 -10.97
C GLU A 296 9.30 -23.60 -10.02
N THR A 297 9.59 -22.38 -10.47
CA THR A 297 9.38 -21.13 -9.72
C THR A 297 7.92 -20.67 -9.71
N VAL A 298 7.06 -21.22 -10.58
CA VAL A 298 5.63 -20.91 -10.61
C VAL A 298 4.91 -21.90 -9.71
N ARG A 299 4.20 -21.36 -8.72
CA ARG A 299 3.62 -22.17 -7.64
C ARG A 299 2.18 -21.79 -7.38
N LEU A 300 1.40 -22.81 -7.04
CA LEU A 300 0.06 -22.71 -6.47
C LEU A 300 0.13 -23.06 -4.98
N ILE A 301 -0.93 -22.79 -4.23
CA ILE A 301 -1.03 -23.24 -2.84
C ILE A 301 -1.94 -24.46 -2.78
N ASN A 302 -1.51 -25.51 -2.09
CA ASN A 302 -2.34 -26.71 -1.89
C ASN A 302 -3.23 -26.59 -0.64
N ALA A 303 -4.18 -27.52 -0.49
CA ALA A 303 -5.09 -27.54 0.68
C ALA A 303 -4.39 -27.66 2.06
N SER A 304 -3.12 -28.08 2.09
CA SER A 304 -2.31 -28.13 3.32
C SER A 304 -1.53 -26.84 3.59
N GLY A 305 -1.77 -25.77 2.83
CA GLY A 305 -1.08 -24.49 2.95
C GLY A 305 0.36 -24.48 2.40
N LYS A 306 0.81 -25.54 1.73
CA LYS A 306 2.15 -25.63 1.13
C LYS A 306 2.11 -25.14 -0.31
N SER A 307 3.12 -24.35 -0.69
CA SER A 307 3.34 -24.02 -2.10
C SER A 307 3.72 -25.28 -2.89
N ILE A 308 3.02 -25.56 -3.97
CA ILE A 308 3.31 -26.64 -4.91
C ILE A 308 3.72 -26.05 -6.25
N SER A 309 4.82 -26.52 -6.81
CA SER A 309 5.22 -26.12 -8.16
C SER A 309 4.28 -26.71 -9.20
N VAL A 310 3.93 -25.92 -10.21
CA VAL A 310 3.07 -26.36 -11.32
C VAL A 310 3.69 -27.53 -12.10
N THR A 311 5.02 -27.65 -12.14
CA THR A 311 5.71 -28.78 -12.81
C THR A 311 5.68 -30.06 -12.00
N SER A 312 5.26 -30.01 -10.73
CA SER A 312 5.13 -31.17 -9.85
C SER A 312 3.67 -31.51 -9.51
N LEU A 313 2.72 -30.69 -9.98
CA LEU A 313 1.30 -30.86 -9.78
C LEU A 313 0.79 -32.11 -10.51
N LYS A 314 -0.17 -32.82 -9.91
CA LYS A 314 -0.78 -34.03 -10.46
C LYS A 314 -2.29 -33.94 -10.48
N VAL A 315 -2.91 -34.71 -11.36
CA VAL A 315 -4.36 -34.93 -11.34
C VAL A 315 -4.76 -35.51 -9.99
N GLY A 316 -5.84 -34.97 -9.41
CA GLY A 316 -6.32 -35.29 -8.07
C GLY A 316 -5.71 -34.44 -6.95
N ASP A 317 -4.66 -33.66 -7.21
CA ASP A 317 -4.17 -32.68 -6.24
C ASP A 317 -5.25 -31.61 -6.00
N THR A 318 -5.33 -31.12 -4.76
CA THR A 318 -6.24 -30.03 -4.39
C THR A 318 -5.46 -28.74 -4.19
N ILE A 319 -5.83 -27.72 -4.97
CA ILE A 319 -5.27 -26.37 -4.88
C ILE A 319 -6.27 -25.41 -4.25
N ILE A 320 -5.74 -24.30 -3.74
CA ILE A 320 -6.50 -23.23 -3.15
C ILE A 320 -6.92 -22.23 -4.23
N GLY A 321 -8.16 -21.75 -4.14
CA GLY A 321 -8.68 -20.71 -5.02
C GLY A 321 -9.97 -20.10 -4.52
N TRP A 322 -10.71 -19.49 -5.42
CA TRP A 322 -11.96 -18.78 -5.14
C TRP A 322 -13.00 -19.14 -6.18
N ASN A 323 -14.25 -19.25 -5.76
CA ASN A 323 -15.39 -19.46 -6.64
C ASN A 323 -16.37 -18.30 -6.45
N GLY A 324 -16.77 -17.67 -7.55
CA GLY A 324 -17.77 -16.61 -7.55
C GLY A 324 -19.19 -17.15 -7.53
N GLU A 325 -20.11 -16.38 -6.97
CA GLU A 325 -21.55 -16.64 -7.09
C GLU A 325 -22.00 -16.34 -8.54
N GLY A 326 -21.98 -17.37 -9.39
CA GLY A 326 -22.51 -17.28 -10.76
C GLY A 326 -21.62 -16.56 -11.78
N SER A 327 -22.07 -16.55 -13.04
CA SER A 327 -21.35 -16.02 -14.20
C SER A 327 -21.11 -14.51 -14.04
N ARG A 328 -19.86 -14.10 -13.79
CA ARG A 328 -19.47 -12.68 -13.77
C ARG A 328 -18.99 -12.27 -15.15
N HIS A 329 -19.54 -11.21 -15.72
CA HIS A 329 -19.05 -10.60 -16.95
C HIS A 329 -18.62 -9.17 -16.63
N ILE A 330 -17.31 -8.89 -16.75
CA ILE A 330 -16.70 -7.56 -16.70
C ILE A 330 -17.34 -6.64 -15.65
N GLY A 331 -17.00 -6.85 -14.37
CA GLY A 331 -17.25 -5.86 -13.32
C GLY A 331 -18.65 -5.80 -12.70
N GLU A 332 -19.68 -6.47 -13.23
CA GLU A 332 -21.02 -6.49 -12.61
C GLU A 332 -21.64 -7.89 -12.49
N SER A 333 -22.40 -8.09 -11.40
CA SER A 333 -23.22 -9.30 -11.13
C SER A 333 -24.45 -9.30 -12.04
N ILE A 334 -24.29 -9.71 -13.30
CA ILE A 334 -25.41 -9.78 -14.24
C ILE A 334 -26.03 -11.18 -14.18
N SER A 335 -27.35 -11.26 -14.03
CA SER A 335 -28.14 -12.50 -14.14
C SER A 335 -28.23 -13.06 -15.57
N SER A 336 -27.22 -12.82 -16.42
CA SER A 336 -27.20 -13.27 -17.81
C SER A 336 -26.34 -14.52 -17.94
N MET A 337 -26.88 -15.55 -18.61
CA MET A 337 -26.16 -16.79 -18.91
C MET A 337 -25.11 -16.52 -19.99
N VAL A 338 -23.90 -16.14 -19.58
CA VAL A 338 -22.71 -16.19 -20.45
C VAL A 338 -22.09 -17.58 -20.33
N ASP A 339 -21.84 -18.23 -21.49
CA ASP A 339 -21.15 -19.51 -21.63
C ASP A 339 -19.71 -19.23 -22.10
N GLU A 340 -18.73 -19.35 -21.20
CA GLU A 340 -17.29 -19.29 -21.47
C GLU A 340 -16.80 -20.74 -21.65
N ARG A 341 -16.03 -21.03 -22.72
CA ARG A 341 -15.55 -22.39 -23.05
C ARG A 341 -14.04 -22.45 -23.23
#